data_AF-A0A9D6PTT6-F1
#
_entry.id   AF-A0A9D6PTT6-F1
#
_cell.length_a   1.000
_cell.length_b   1.000
_cell.length_c   1.000
_cell.angle_alpha   90.00
_cell.angle_beta   90.00
_cell.angle_gamma   90.00
#
_symmetry.space_group_name_H-M   'P 1'
#
loop_
_entity.id
_entity.type
_entity.pdbx_description
1 polymer ?
#
loop_
_entity_poly.entity_id
_entity_poly.type
_entity_poly.pdbx_seq_one_letter_code
_entity_poly.pdbx_strand_id
1 'polypeptide(L)'
;MKRLIWILPILIIILAVITSLFFIKTSKPQPLLGKNLFQGQQFFEDSDWRHAAEQFEKELVLMPETAEAHLQLGILYGDYLGKKSEALRHYESYLQLASKNEKALLVREWLKELKENSKGISSLDLEEPKVLQETRSPPSPKEEELKAELRQQSLVNLSLRNTLREKEIELGQIRSQSVEVSTLKKSQSELIQALKQAQVKLVDSQAKVNQLEGMRQSLEEDLEESKDEKLKLEQALGNLKAEASHQRDLGTKNSVIMVENRKLKEDNEALQEKEVSLNQQIQTLLTTRETLQKQINELQETLLNHYAHPSQSSPNTRKYRVKKGESLRTIAAIYYGDDDKWRLIYKANRSHIMDPDILTPGQILDIPAEKNKQ
;
A
#
# COMPACT_ATOMS: atom_id res chain seq x y z
N MET A 1 38.92 4.30 19.99
CA MET A 1 38.15 5.50 20.40
C MET A 1 36.85 5.74 19.60
N LYS A 2 36.71 5.35 18.32
CA LYS A 2 35.51 5.65 17.51
C LYS A 2 34.21 4.89 17.86
N ARG A 3 34.28 3.78 18.63
CA ARG A 3 33.07 3.01 19.03
C ARG A 3 32.34 3.57 20.25
N LEU A 4 32.97 4.45 21.04
CA LEU A 4 32.37 4.99 22.27
C LEU A 4 31.37 6.12 21.99
N ILE A 5 31.54 6.84 20.86
CA ILE A 5 30.75 8.01 20.50
C ILE A 5 29.29 7.65 20.13
N TRP A 6 29.07 6.44 19.60
CA TRP A 6 27.73 5.99 19.17
C TRP A 6 26.86 5.43 20.30
N ILE A 7 27.45 5.10 21.46
CA ILE A 7 26.73 4.45 22.58
C ILE A 7 26.17 5.50 23.55
N LEU A 8 26.81 6.67 23.64
CA LEU A 8 26.45 7.77 24.53
C LEU A 8 24.99 8.30 24.36
N PRO A 9 24.47 8.53 23.14
CA PRO A 9 23.09 9.03 22.99
C PRO A 9 22.03 8.00 23.38
N ILE A 10 22.30 6.71 23.16
CA ILE A 10 21.39 5.62 23.54
C ILE A 10 21.27 5.53 25.07
N LEU A 11 22.39 5.71 25.78
CA LEU A 11 22.41 5.68 27.25
C LEU A 11 21.64 6.86 27.87
N ILE A 12 21.67 8.03 27.24
CA ILE A 12 20.91 9.22 27.66
C ILE A 12 19.40 9.01 27.51
N ILE A 13 18.96 8.38 26.40
CA ILE A 13 17.55 8.08 26.16
C ILE A 13 17.06 7.04 27.18
N ILE A 14 17.85 5.99 27.45
CA ILE A 14 17.50 4.98 28.46
C ILE A 14 17.40 5.61 29.85
N LEU A 15 18.32 6.50 30.21
CA LEU A 15 18.28 7.21 31.49
C LEU A 15 17.04 8.13 31.59
N ALA A 16 16.67 8.83 30.51
CA ALA A 16 15.48 9.68 30.46
C ALA A 16 14.17 8.87 30.57
N VAL A 17 14.14 7.66 30.00
CA VAL A 17 12.99 6.76 30.11
C VAL A 17 12.90 6.17 31.53
N ILE A 18 14.03 5.82 32.15
CA ILE A 18 14.06 5.30 33.53
C ILE A 18 13.63 6.39 34.54
N THR A 19 14.08 7.64 34.37
CA THR A 19 13.65 8.74 35.25
C THR A 19 12.17 9.09 35.05
N SER A 20 11.66 9.03 33.82
CA SER A 20 10.24 9.21 33.52
C SER A 20 9.36 8.11 34.13
N LEU A 21 9.80 6.85 34.04
CA LEU A 21 9.09 5.71 34.63
C LEU A 21 9.15 5.69 36.17
N PHE A 22 10.21 6.22 36.77
CA PHE A 22 10.31 6.37 38.23
C PHE A 22 9.38 7.48 38.75
N PHE A 23 9.16 8.54 37.97
CA PHE A 23 8.25 9.64 38.35
C PHE A 23 6.76 9.25 38.27
N ILE A 24 6.40 8.32 37.38
CA ILE A 24 5.01 7.85 37.24
C ILE A 24 4.59 6.92 38.39
N LYS A 25 5.52 6.36 39.17
CA LYS A 25 5.21 5.31 40.18
C LYS A 25 5.12 5.79 41.64
N THR A 26 5.28 7.09 41.93
CA THR A 26 5.24 7.58 43.32
C THR A 26 4.47 8.89 43.56
N SER A 27 3.50 9.26 42.72
CA SER A 27 2.53 10.31 43.08
C SER A 27 1.20 9.69 43.50
N LYS A 28 0.92 9.67 44.81
CA LYS A 28 -0.47 9.60 45.27
C LYS A 28 -1.20 10.79 44.64
N PRO A 29 -2.44 10.63 44.11
CA PRO A 29 -3.17 11.75 43.53
C PRO A 29 -3.30 12.84 44.60
N GLN A 30 -2.80 14.04 44.30
CA GLN A 30 -3.00 15.18 45.19
C GLN A 30 -4.51 15.47 45.25
N PRO A 31 -5.12 15.59 46.44
CA PRO A 31 -6.51 16.00 46.54
C PRO A 31 -6.66 17.37 45.86
N LEU A 32 -7.66 17.47 44.99
CA LEU A 32 -7.93 18.69 44.23
C LEU A 32 -8.33 19.79 45.23
N LEU A 33 -7.40 20.71 45.49
CA LEU A 33 -7.53 21.76 46.50
C LEU A 33 -8.82 22.59 46.26
N GLY A 34 -9.70 22.68 47.26
CA GLY A 34 -10.92 23.49 47.21
C GLY A 34 -12.10 22.89 46.43
N LYS A 35 -12.02 21.65 45.95
CA LYS A 35 -13.14 21.02 45.21
C LYS A 35 -14.40 20.89 46.07
N ASN A 36 -14.29 20.43 47.32
CA ASN A 36 -15.48 20.24 48.15
C ASN A 36 -16.00 21.59 48.66
N LEU A 37 -15.13 22.59 48.87
CA LEU A 37 -15.55 23.96 49.15
C LEU A 37 -16.42 24.53 48.02
N PHE A 38 -16.02 24.36 46.76
CA PHE A 38 -16.80 24.79 45.60
C PHE A 38 -18.12 24.03 45.47
N GLN A 39 -18.10 22.71 45.62
CA GLN A 39 -19.32 21.90 45.56
C GLN A 39 -20.30 22.22 46.69
N GLY A 40 -19.80 22.49 47.91
CA GLY A 40 -20.61 22.94 49.03
C GLY A 40 -21.30 24.27 48.75
N GLN A 41 -20.61 25.21 48.10
CA GLN A 41 -21.19 26.49 47.68
C GLN A 41 -22.29 26.29 46.63
N GLN A 42 -22.10 25.39 45.66
CA GLN A 42 -23.13 25.09 44.66
C GLN A 42 -24.40 24.53 45.31
N PHE A 43 -24.27 23.54 46.20
CA PHE A 43 -25.44 23.01 46.92
C PHE A 43 -26.11 24.06 47.82
N PHE A 44 -25.34 24.99 48.38
CA PHE A 44 -25.89 26.11 49.15
C PHE A 44 -26.75 27.03 48.27
N GLU A 45 -26.27 27.38 47.07
CA GLU A 45 -27.02 28.17 46.09
C GLU A 45 -28.28 27.44 45.61
N ASP A 46 -28.20 26.11 45.46
CA ASP A 46 -29.32 25.25 45.12
C ASP A 46 -30.30 25.02 46.29
N SER A 47 -30.08 25.66 47.44
CA SER A 47 -30.85 25.50 48.68
C SER A 47 -30.86 24.08 49.26
N ASP A 48 -29.91 23.24 48.85
CA ASP A 48 -29.69 21.90 49.38
C ASP A 48 -28.74 21.95 50.60
N TRP A 49 -29.28 22.43 51.71
CA TRP A 49 -28.53 22.71 52.94
C TRP A 49 -27.81 21.49 53.51
N ARG A 50 -28.36 20.28 53.31
CA ARG A 50 -27.78 19.04 53.84
C ARG A 50 -26.55 18.63 53.03
N HIS A 51 -26.65 18.57 51.71
CA HIS A 51 -25.50 18.22 50.88
C HIS A 51 -24.45 19.32 50.90
N ALA A 52 -24.83 20.59 51.03
CA ALA A 52 -23.90 21.68 51.25
C ALA A 52 -23.03 21.45 52.51
N ALA A 53 -23.67 21.14 53.64
CA ALA A 53 -22.97 20.84 54.88
C ALA A 53 -22.03 19.63 54.73
N GLU A 54 -22.47 18.54 54.10
CA GLU A 54 -21.61 17.36 53.87
C GLU A 54 -20.34 17.68 53.06
N GLN A 55 -20.42 18.55 52.05
CA GLN A 55 -19.24 18.91 51.27
C GLN A 55 -18.29 19.79 52.07
N PHE A 56 -18.79 20.73 52.86
CA PHE A 56 -17.94 21.53 53.75
C PHE A 56 -17.32 20.69 54.87
N GLU A 57 -18.03 19.72 55.43
CA GLU A 57 -17.47 18.75 56.38
C GLU A 57 -16.35 17.93 55.74
N LYS A 58 -16.53 17.43 54.52
CA LYS A 58 -15.46 16.74 53.75
C LYS A 58 -14.26 17.66 53.51
N GLU A 59 -14.49 18.94 53.24
CA GLU A 59 -13.41 19.92 53.12
C GLU A 59 -12.63 20.05 54.42
N LEU A 60 -13.30 20.13 55.58
CA LEU A 60 -12.65 20.23 56.89
C LEU A 60 -11.94 18.94 57.32
N VAL A 61 -12.40 17.78 56.86
CA VAL A 61 -11.66 16.51 57.04
C VAL A 61 -10.31 16.54 56.31
N LEU A 62 -10.25 17.19 55.14
CA LEU A 62 -9.02 17.32 54.37
C LEU A 62 -8.16 18.50 54.85
N MET A 63 -8.80 19.62 55.20
CA MET A 63 -8.17 20.88 55.58
C MET A 63 -8.91 21.51 56.76
N PRO A 64 -8.53 21.13 58.01
CA PRO A 64 -9.16 21.64 59.22
C PRO A 64 -9.00 23.16 59.43
N GLU A 65 -8.05 23.79 58.74
CA GLU A 65 -7.74 25.22 58.88
C GLU A 65 -8.48 26.10 57.85
N THR A 66 -9.38 25.52 57.04
CA THR A 66 -10.18 26.28 56.08
C THR A 66 -11.23 27.13 56.80
N ALA A 67 -10.87 28.38 57.10
CA ALA A 67 -11.74 29.31 57.81
C ALA A 67 -13.10 29.47 57.11
N GLU A 68 -13.13 29.63 55.79
CA GLU A 68 -14.40 29.80 55.06
C GLU A 68 -15.34 28.59 55.21
N ALA A 69 -14.82 27.36 55.25
CA ALA A 69 -15.63 26.17 55.48
C ALA A 69 -16.24 26.15 56.89
N HIS A 70 -15.49 26.60 57.91
CA HIS A 70 -16.05 26.82 59.25
C HIS A 70 -17.14 27.89 59.25
N LEU A 71 -16.95 29.00 58.54
CA LEU A 71 -17.99 30.04 58.45
C LEU A 71 -19.29 29.52 57.82
N GLN A 72 -19.18 28.84 56.67
CA GLN A 72 -20.33 28.32 55.94
C GLN A 72 -21.09 27.25 56.73
N LEU A 73 -20.38 26.36 57.43
CA LEU A 73 -21.02 25.40 58.34
C LEU A 73 -21.69 26.08 59.54
N GLY A 74 -21.11 27.15 60.07
CA GLY A 74 -21.73 27.97 61.12
C GLY A 74 -23.10 28.50 60.71
N ILE A 75 -23.19 29.06 59.50
CA ILE A 75 -24.42 29.61 58.93
C ILE A 75 -25.42 28.48 58.65
N LEU A 76 -25.00 27.42 57.95
CA LEU A 76 -25.84 26.27 57.62
C LEU A 76 -26.47 25.63 58.86
N TYR A 77 -25.67 25.39 59.90
CA TYR A 77 -26.17 24.79 61.14
C TYR A 77 -27.01 25.76 61.97
N GLY A 78 -26.69 27.04 61.98
CA GLY A 78 -27.40 28.05 62.77
C GLY A 78 -28.78 28.35 62.22
N ASP A 79 -28.84 28.63 60.92
CA ASP A 79 -30.01 29.27 60.29
C ASP A 79 -30.89 28.27 59.55
N TYR A 80 -30.32 27.19 59.01
CA TYR A 80 -31.04 26.27 58.11
C TYR A 80 -31.29 24.89 58.71
N LEU A 81 -30.31 24.31 59.41
CA LEU A 81 -30.41 22.94 59.93
C LEU A 81 -30.79 22.87 61.42
N GLY A 82 -30.89 24.01 62.11
CA GLY A 82 -31.32 24.11 63.51
C GLY A 82 -30.33 23.54 64.54
N LYS A 83 -29.10 23.23 64.12
CA LYS A 83 -28.04 22.64 64.96
C LYS A 83 -27.19 23.72 65.63
N LYS A 84 -27.83 24.55 66.46
CA LYS A 84 -27.24 25.76 67.05
C LYS A 84 -25.93 25.52 67.85
N SER A 85 -25.80 24.39 68.52
CA SER A 85 -24.57 24.03 69.26
C SER A 85 -23.38 23.76 68.33
N GLU A 86 -23.62 23.15 67.17
CA GLU A 86 -22.60 22.90 66.15
C GLU A 86 -22.21 24.22 65.48
N ALA A 87 -23.20 25.07 65.17
CA ALA A 87 -22.98 26.41 64.64
C ALA A 87 -22.04 27.26 65.50
N LEU A 88 -22.26 27.26 66.83
CA LEU A 88 -21.41 27.98 67.78
C LEU A 88 -19.94 27.55 67.70
N ARG A 89 -19.67 26.24 67.62
CA ARG A 89 -18.30 25.71 67.50
C ARG A 89 -17.62 26.18 66.22
N HIS A 90 -18.35 26.14 65.11
CA HIS A 90 -17.84 26.56 63.82
C HIS A 90 -17.57 28.07 63.77
N TYR A 91 -18.40 28.91 64.37
CA TYR A 91 -18.12 30.34 64.52
C TYR A 91 -16.90 30.62 65.41
N GLU A 92 -16.72 29.87 66.49
CA GLU A 92 -15.53 29.98 67.34
C GLU A 92 -14.25 29.59 66.57
N SER A 93 -14.27 28.48 65.83
CA SER A 93 -13.15 28.06 64.97
C SER A 93 -12.83 29.09 63.88
N TYR A 94 -13.86 29.66 63.24
CA TYR A 94 -13.66 30.74 62.26
C TYR A 94 -12.95 31.95 62.88
N LEU A 95 -13.37 32.37 64.07
CA LEU A 95 -12.76 33.51 64.75
C LEU A 95 -11.34 33.22 65.24
N GLN A 96 -10.98 31.96 65.51
CA GLN A 96 -9.60 31.58 65.79
C GLN A 96 -8.72 31.67 64.55
N LEU A 97 -9.21 31.20 63.39
CA LEU A 97 -8.45 31.15 62.14
C LEU A 97 -8.39 32.52 61.43
N ALA A 98 -9.46 33.33 61.54
CA ALA A 98 -9.66 34.54 60.74
C ALA A 98 -10.11 35.74 61.60
N SER A 99 -9.52 35.91 62.79
CA SER A 99 -9.94 36.92 63.79
C SER A 99 -9.92 38.39 63.32
N LYS A 100 -9.17 38.70 62.26
CA LYS A 100 -9.00 40.04 61.65
C LYS A 100 -9.70 40.19 60.30
N ASN A 101 -10.38 39.14 59.83
CA ASN A 101 -11.15 39.20 58.58
C ASN A 101 -12.34 40.16 58.73
N GLU A 102 -12.75 40.82 57.65
CA GLU A 102 -13.89 41.74 57.63
C GLU A 102 -15.19 41.12 58.15
N LYS A 103 -15.41 39.82 57.89
CA LYS A 103 -16.58 39.08 58.37
C LYS A 103 -16.50 38.75 59.87
N ALA A 104 -15.33 38.88 60.52
CA ALA A 104 -15.15 38.51 61.92
C ALA A 104 -16.01 39.35 62.88
N LEU A 105 -16.29 40.61 62.54
CA LEU A 105 -17.20 41.45 63.34
C LEU A 105 -18.63 40.89 63.31
N LEU A 106 -19.12 40.49 62.13
CA LEU A 106 -20.44 39.89 61.95
C LEU A 106 -20.56 38.56 62.70
N VAL A 107 -19.54 37.70 62.58
CA VAL A 107 -19.53 36.39 63.26
C VAL A 107 -19.53 36.54 64.78
N ARG A 108 -18.87 37.57 65.34
CA ARG A 108 -18.95 37.86 66.78
C ARG A 108 -20.36 38.22 67.22
N GLU A 109 -21.10 38.97 66.39
CA GLU A 109 -22.47 39.36 66.69
C GLU A 109 -23.40 38.14 66.63
N TRP A 110 -23.32 37.32 65.58
CA TRP A 110 -24.11 36.08 65.46
C TRP A 110 -23.81 35.10 66.61
N LEU A 111 -22.55 34.99 67.01
CA LEU A 111 -22.15 34.17 68.15
C LEU A 111 -22.72 34.72 69.46
N LYS A 112 -22.76 36.05 69.65
CA LYS A 112 -23.37 36.68 70.83
C LYS A 112 -24.87 36.42 70.87
N GLU A 113 -25.57 36.64 69.76
CA GLU A 113 -27.02 36.39 69.64
C GLU A 113 -27.36 34.92 69.91
N LEU A 114 -26.63 33.97 69.31
CA LEU A 114 -26.83 32.54 69.56
C LEU A 114 -26.54 32.16 71.03
N LYS A 115 -25.57 32.82 71.69
CA LYS A 115 -25.29 32.63 73.12
C LYS A 115 -26.35 33.24 74.02
N GLU A 116 -26.92 34.39 73.66
CA GLU A 116 -27.99 35.05 74.43
C GLU A 116 -29.32 34.30 74.28
N ASN A 117 -29.65 33.88 73.06
CA ASN A 117 -30.84 33.07 72.78
C ASN A 117 -30.75 31.66 73.37
N SER A 118 -29.55 31.10 73.53
CA SER A 118 -29.35 29.82 74.25
C SER A 118 -29.35 29.99 75.77
N LYS A 119 -28.97 31.18 76.30
CA LYS A 119 -29.13 31.53 77.72
C LYS A 119 -30.59 31.77 78.11
N GLY A 120 -31.48 32.08 77.16
CA GLY A 120 -32.92 32.26 77.38
C GLY A 120 -33.71 31.02 77.87
N ILE A 121 -33.05 29.89 78.14
CA ILE A 121 -33.69 28.70 78.76
C ILE A 121 -33.19 28.48 80.20
N SER A 122 -32.26 29.29 80.72
CA SER A 122 -31.79 29.14 82.10
C SER A 122 -31.66 30.50 82.78
N SER A 123 -32.34 30.63 83.92
CA SER A 123 -32.39 31.76 84.88
C SER A 123 -33.17 33.02 84.44
N LEU A 124 -34.50 32.97 84.61
CA LEU A 124 -35.23 34.13 85.14
C LEU A 124 -34.87 34.25 86.61
N ASP A 125 -34.07 35.27 86.97
CA ASP A 125 -34.10 35.93 88.27
C ASP A 125 -33.17 37.15 88.18
N LEU A 126 -33.76 38.31 87.86
CA LEU A 126 -33.18 39.61 88.18
C LEU A 126 -34.31 40.47 88.75
N GLU A 127 -34.32 40.54 90.08
CA GLU A 127 -35.08 41.51 90.86
C GLU A 127 -34.69 42.95 90.45
N GLU A 128 -35.69 43.80 90.22
CA GLU A 128 -35.50 45.26 90.15
C GLU A 128 -35.14 45.81 91.55
N PRO A 129 -34.21 46.78 91.68
CA PRO A 129 -33.88 47.36 92.96
C PRO A 129 -34.99 48.30 93.47
N LYS A 130 -35.38 48.06 94.72
CA LYS A 130 -36.26 48.87 95.58
C LYS A 130 -36.04 50.39 95.46
N VAL A 131 -37.12 51.09 95.14
CA VAL A 131 -37.27 52.54 95.24
C VAL A 131 -37.26 52.96 96.72
N LEU A 132 -36.30 53.81 97.11
CA LEU A 132 -36.36 54.62 98.32
C LEU A 132 -37.37 55.77 98.08
N GLN A 133 -38.47 55.76 98.82
CA GLN A 133 -39.47 56.83 98.82
C GLN A 133 -38.92 58.07 99.54
N GLU A 134 -38.34 59.01 98.78
CA GLU A 134 -38.34 60.42 99.18
C GLU A 134 -39.77 60.96 99.03
N THR A 135 -40.34 61.48 100.13
CA THR A 135 -41.61 62.20 100.14
C THR A 135 -41.48 63.48 99.29
N ARG A 136 -41.84 63.40 98.01
CA ARG A 136 -42.05 64.57 97.16
C ARG A 136 -43.54 64.87 97.12
N SER A 137 -43.90 66.13 97.38
CA SER A 137 -45.21 66.69 97.06
C SER A 137 -45.60 66.34 95.62
N PRO A 138 -46.91 66.25 95.28
CA PRO A 138 -47.34 65.99 93.91
C PRO A 138 -46.62 66.95 92.96
N PRO A 139 -45.99 66.46 91.88
CA PRO A 139 -45.29 67.31 90.93
C PRO A 139 -46.24 68.41 90.49
N SER A 140 -45.76 69.66 90.48
CA SER A 140 -46.59 70.77 90.00
C SER A 140 -47.00 70.49 88.55
N PRO A 141 -48.14 70.99 88.06
CA PRO A 141 -48.59 70.76 86.68
C PRO A 141 -47.49 71.03 85.63
N LYS A 142 -46.64 72.03 85.86
CA LYS A 142 -45.49 72.37 85.00
C LYS A 142 -44.37 71.32 85.01
N GLU A 143 -44.18 70.59 86.10
CA GLU A 143 -43.17 69.52 86.23
C GLU A 143 -43.63 68.22 85.55
N GLU A 144 -44.93 67.93 85.57
CA GLU A 144 -45.51 66.83 84.77
C GLU A 144 -45.47 67.15 83.28
N GLU A 145 -45.78 68.40 82.91
CA GLU A 145 -45.72 68.88 81.52
C GLU A 145 -44.29 68.78 80.96
N LEU A 146 -43.28 69.21 81.72
CA LEU A 146 -41.87 69.08 81.33
C LEU A 146 -41.41 67.61 81.22
N LYS A 147 -41.88 66.73 82.10
CA LYS A 147 -41.60 65.28 82.01
C LYS A 147 -42.32 64.63 80.84
N ALA A 148 -43.53 65.08 80.52
CA ALA A 148 -44.27 64.63 79.35
C ALA A 148 -43.55 65.06 78.05
N GLU A 149 -43.08 66.30 77.99
CA GLU A 149 -42.25 66.84 76.90
C GLU A 149 -40.96 66.01 76.73
N LEU A 150 -40.26 65.71 77.83
CA LEU A 150 -39.02 64.92 77.81
C LEU A 150 -39.28 63.46 77.37
N ARG A 151 -40.42 62.88 77.76
CA ARG A 151 -40.85 61.56 77.28
C ARG A 151 -41.15 61.58 75.78
N GLN A 152 -41.88 62.58 75.31
CA GLN A 152 -42.16 62.78 73.88
C GLN A 152 -40.85 62.92 73.08
N GLN A 153 -39.92 63.75 73.55
CA GLN A 153 -38.60 63.90 72.94
C GLN A 153 -37.78 62.60 72.97
N SER A 154 -37.86 61.81 74.05
CA SER A 154 -37.17 60.51 74.14
C SER A 154 -37.72 59.48 73.14
N LEU A 155 -39.05 59.46 72.94
CA LEU A 155 -39.73 58.60 71.97
C LEU A 155 -39.39 59.01 70.54
N VAL A 156 -39.36 60.31 70.26
CA VAL A 156 -38.95 60.86 68.96
C VAL A 156 -37.48 60.51 68.68
N ASN A 157 -36.58 60.69 69.65
CA ASN A 157 -35.18 60.32 69.50
C ASN A 157 -34.96 58.82 69.29
N LEU A 158 -35.73 57.97 69.96
CA LEU A 158 -35.69 56.51 69.76
C LEU A 158 -36.15 56.13 68.35
N SER A 159 -37.26 56.72 67.89
CA SER A 159 -37.78 56.55 66.53
C SER A 159 -36.73 56.94 65.48
N LEU A 160 -36.15 58.13 65.61
CA LEU A 160 -35.07 58.61 64.73
C LEU A 160 -33.86 57.68 64.71
N ARG A 161 -33.44 57.13 65.86
CA ARG A 161 -32.34 56.16 65.92
C ARG A 161 -32.66 54.86 65.21
N ASN A 162 -33.89 54.37 65.34
CA ASN A 162 -34.33 53.15 64.63
C ASN A 162 -34.37 53.39 63.12
N THR A 163 -34.93 54.52 62.66
CA THR A 163 -34.91 54.88 61.23
C THR A 163 -33.49 55.04 60.70
N LEU A 164 -32.58 55.64 61.49
CA LEU A 164 -31.17 55.78 61.10
C LEU A 164 -30.52 54.41 60.91
N ARG A 165 -30.75 53.48 61.84
CA ARG A 165 -30.23 52.11 61.78
C ARG A 165 -30.76 51.35 60.56
N GLU A 166 -32.05 51.48 60.25
CA GLU A 166 -32.64 50.90 59.03
C GLU A 166 -31.97 51.47 57.77
N LYS A 167 -31.75 52.78 57.72
CA LYS A 167 -31.09 53.43 56.58
C LYS A 167 -29.62 53.03 56.43
N GLU A 168 -28.91 52.78 57.54
CA GLU A 168 -27.54 52.27 57.53
C GLU A 168 -27.46 50.83 56.99
N ILE A 169 -28.44 49.98 57.31
CA ILE A 169 -28.53 48.62 56.77
C ILE A 169 -28.80 48.65 55.27
N GLU A 170 -29.75 49.46 54.81
CA GLU A 170 -30.02 49.67 53.37
C GLU A 170 -28.77 50.17 52.64
N LEU A 171 -28.05 51.15 53.22
CA LEU A 171 -26.79 51.66 52.67
C LEU A 171 -25.70 50.58 52.59
N GLY A 172 -25.62 49.69 53.59
CA GLY A 172 -24.73 48.54 53.57
C GLY A 172 -25.03 47.56 52.43
N GLN A 173 -26.32 47.26 52.21
CA GLN A 173 -26.78 46.40 51.12
C GLN A 173 -26.43 47.00 49.75
N ILE A 174 -26.72 48.28 49.53
CA ILE A 174 -26.39 48.98 48.27
C ILE A 174 -24.88 48.97 48.00
N ARG A 175 -24.04 49.18 49.04
CA ARG A 175 -22.58 49.10 48.91
C ARG A 175 -22.13 47.69 48.53
N SER A 176 -22.71 46.66 49.12
CA SER A 176 -22.38 45.26 48.79
C SER A 176 -22.73 44.92 47.33
N GLN A 177 -23.91 45.32 46.86
CA GLN A 177 -24.34 45.15 45.46
C GLN A 177 -23.44 45.93 44.49
N SER A 178 -22.99 47.12 44.87
CA SER A 178 -22.04 47.91 44.07
C SER A 178 -20.69 47.20 43.91
N VAL A 179 -20.18 46.58 44.98
CA VAL A 179 -18.97 45.75 44.92
C VAL A 179 -19.20 44.55 44.00
N GLU A 180 -20.32 43.85 44.13
CA GLU A 180 -20.67 42.71 43.28
C GLU A 180 -20.73 43.10 41.79
N VAL A 181 -21.40 44.21 41.46
CA VAL A 181 -21.41 44.77 40.09
C VAL A 181 -20.00 45.11 39.60
N SER A 182 -19.13 45.64 40.46
CA SER A 182 -17.74 45.94 40.07
C SER A 182 -16.94 44.67 39.78
N THR A 183 -17.16 43.59 40.55
CA THR A 183 -16.53 42.29 40.31
C THR A 183 -17.04 41.64 39.03
N LEU A 184 -18.35 41.71 38.76
CA LEU A 184 -18.95 41.22 37.53
C LEU A 184 -18.43 41.97 36.30
N LYS A 185 -18.27 43.29 36.37
CA LYS A 185 -17.65 44.08 35.29
C LYS A 185 -16.21 43.65 35.01
N LYS A 186 -15.43 43.37 36.06
CA LYS A 186 -14.07 42.87 35.91
C LYS A 186 -14.06 41.49 35.26
N SER A 187 -14.88 40.56 35.74
CA SER A 187 -15.04 39.22 35.16
C SER A 187 -15.50 39.28 33.69
N GLN A 188 -16.46 40.15 33.37
CA GLN A 188 -16.91 40.40 32.00
C GLN A 188 -15.76 40.89 31.11
N SER A 189 -14.91 41.80 31.61
CA SER A 189 -13.74 42.28 30.87
C SER A 189 -12.74 41.17 30.58
N GLU A 190 -12.46 40.32 31.57
CA GLU A 190 -11.58 39.15 31.43
C GLU A 190 -12.15 38.14 30.41
N LEU A 191 -13.46 37.86 30.45
CA LEU A 191 -14.15 37.01 29.48
C LEU A 191 -14.08 37.57 28.05
N ILE A 192 -14.29 38.88 27.88
CA ILE A 192 -14.15 39.53 26.57
C ILE A 192 -12.72 39.40 26.04
N GLN A 193 -11.72 39.55 26.91
CA GLN A 193 -10.32 39.39 26.52
C GLN A 193 -10.00 37.93 26.14
N ALA A 194 -10.48 36.96 26.91
CA ALA A 194 -10.34 35.54 26.60
C ALA A 194 -11.02 35.18 25.26
N LEU A 195 -12.22 35.72 25.00
CA LEU A 195 -12.95 35.50 23.76
C LEU A 195 -12.20 36.10 22.56
N LYS A 196 -11.65 37.30 22.68
CA LYS A 196 -10.79 37.90 21.64
C LYS A 196 -9.57 37.02 21.34
N GLN A 197 -8.90 36.51 22.37
CA GLN A 197 -7.75 35.61 22.19
C GLN A 197 -8.14 34.28 21.52
N ALA A 198 -9.29 33.71 21.91
CA ALA A 198 -9.82 32.50 21.27
C ALA A 198 -10.15 32.73 19.79
N GLN A 199 -10.74 33.89 19.45
CA GLN A 199 -11.07 34.25 18.06
C GLN A 199 -9.81 34.33 17.19
N VAL A 200 -8.72 34.94 17.70
CA VAL A 200 -7.44 35.01 16.98
C VAL A 200 -6.89 33.60 16.75
N LYS A 201 -6.84 32.76 17.79
CA LYS A 201 -6.38 31.37 17.66
C LYS A 201 -7.22 30.56 16.66
N LEU A 202 -8.53 30.82 16.59
CA LEU A 202 -9.42 30.16 15.65
C LEU A 202 -9.07 30.54 14.21
N VAL A 203 -8.83 31.83 13.94
CA VAL A 203 -8.42 32.32 12.61
C VAL A 203 -7.07 31.72 12.21
N ASP A 204 -6.09 31.72 13.11
CA ASP A 204 -4.77 31.12 12.86
C ASP A 204 -4.88 29.61 12.57
N SER A 205 -5.72 28.91 13.33
CA SER A 205 -5.98 27.48 13.12
C SER A 205 -6.66 27.23 11.77
N GLN A 206 -7.61 28.07 11.37
CA GLN A 206 -8.28 27.97 10.08
C GLN A 206 -7.32 28.22 8.91
N ALA A 207 -6.43 29.20 9.03
CA ALA A 207 -5.39 29.45 8.03
C ALA A 207 -4.47 28.22 7.87
N LYS A 208 -4.14 27.55 8.97
CA LYS A 208 -3.32 26.34 8.94
C LYS A 208 -4.05 25.13 8.33
N VAL A 209 -5.35 24.99 8.59
CA VAL A 209 -6.19 23.98 7.92
C VAL A 209 -6.19 24.20 6.41
N ASN A 210 -6.44 25.43 5.96
CA ASN A 210 -6.47 25.75 4.53
C ASN A 210 -5.10 25.48 3.87
N GLN A 211 -3.99 25.79 4.55
CA GLN A 211 -2.65 25.46 4.07
C GLN A 211 -2.44 23.94 3.93
N LEU A 212 -2.86 23.16 4.93
CA LEU A 212 -2.75 21.69 4.91
C LEU A 212 -3.64 21.07 3.82
N GLU A 213 -4.82 21.62 3.57
CA GLU A 213 -5.70 21.18 2.48
C GLU A 213 -5.07 21.42 1.12
N GLY A 214 -4.44 22.58 0.90
CA GLY A 214 -3.69 22.85 -0.33
C GLY A 214 -2.51 21.89 -0.53
N MET A 215 -1.74 21.61 0.53
CA MET A 215 -0.67 20.61 0.49
C MET A 215 -1.20 19.20 0.19
N ARG A 216 -2.35 18.83 0.77
CA ARG A 216 -2.98 17.52 0.52
C ARG A 216 -3.39 17.38 -0.94
N GLN A 217 -3.98 18.41 -1.54
CA GLN A 217 -4.39 18.40 -2.94
C GLN A 217 -3.19 18.23 -3.88
N SER A 218 -2.11 18.98 -3.66
CA SER A 218 -0.86 18.82 -4.43
C SER A 218 -0.30 17.40 -4.32
N LEU A 219 -0.30 16.81 -3.12
CA LEU A 219 0.19 15.45 -2.92
C LEU A 219 -0.72 14.39 -3.60
N GLU A 220 -2.02 14.66 -3.66
CA GLU A 220 -3.01 13.80 -4.31
C GLU A 220 -2.84 13.80 -5.83
N GLU A 221 -2.52 14.97 -6.41
CA GLU A 221 -2.14 15.12 -7.83
C GLU A 221 -0.83 14.38 -8.14
N ASP A 222 0.23 14.59 -7.35
CA ASP A 222 1.51 13.89 -7.50
C ASP A 222 1.36 12.36 -7.42
N LEU A 223 0.47 11.89 -6.51
CA LEU A 223 0.19 10.47 -6.35
C LEU A 223 -0.51 9.88 -7.59
N GLU A 224 -1.42 10.62 -8.20
CA GLU A 224 -2.12 10.17 -9.39
C GLU A 224 -1.17 10.12 -10.61
N GLU A 225 -0.30 11.12 -10.77
CA GLU A 225 0.76 11.11 -11.78
C GLU A 225 1.68 9.89 -11.60
N SER A 226 2.09 9.60 -10.36
CA SER A 226 2.93 8.43 -10.06
C SER A 226 2.24 7.09 -10.37
N LYS A 227 0.92 6.98 -10.16
CA LYS A 227 0.16 5.79 -10.55
C LYS A 227 0.13 5.61 -12.07
N ASP A 228 -0.05 6.70 -12.81
CA ASP A 228 -0.03 6.67 -14.28
C ASP A 228 1.35 6.28 -14.82
N GLU A 229 2.43 6.81 -14.25
CA GLU A 229 3.79 6.39 -14.58
C GLU A 229 4.03 4.90 -14.29
N LYS A 230 3.58 4.42 -13.13
CA LYS A 230 3.69 3.01 -12.77
C LYS A 230 2.95 2.13 -13.78
N LEU A 231 1.75 2.52 -14.21
CA LEU A 231 0.99 1.78 -15.21
C LEU A 231 1.73 1.70 -16.55
N LYS A 232 2.33 2.81 -17.00
CA LYS A 232 3.17 2.84 -18.22
C LYS A 232 4.37 1.90 -18.09
N LEU A 233 5.03 1.88 -16.93
CA LEU A 233 6.17 0.99 -16.67
C LEU A 233 5.77 -0.49 -16.65
N GLU A 234 4.62 -0.82 -16.05
CA GLU A 234 4.10 -2.20 -16.04
C GLU A 234 3.76 -2.69 -17.45
N GLN A 235 3.17 -1.84 -18.29
CA GLN A 235 2.94 -2.14 -19.70
C GLN A 235 4.24 -2.33 -20.47
N ALA A 236 5.22 -1.43 -20.29
CA ALA A 236 6.53 -1.55 -20.92
C ALA A 236 7.27 -2.84 -20.50
N LEU A 237 7.19 -3.21 -19.22
CA LEU A 237 7.74 -4.46 -18.71
C LEU A 237 7.07 -5.68 -19.33
N GLY A 238 5.74 -5.64 -19.52
CA GLY A 238 4.99 -6.68 -20.23
C GLY A 238 5.50 -6.87 -21.67
N ASN A 239 5.66 -5.78 -22.41
CA ASN A 239 6.18 -5.80 -23.78
C ASN A 239 7.62 -6.34 -23.85
N LEU A 240 8.49 -5.90 -22.94
CA LEU A 240 9.87 -6.39 -22.85
C LEU A 240 9.95 -7.89 -22.55
N LYS A 241 9.07 -8.41 -21.69
CA LYS A 241 8.98 -9.86 -21.42
C LYS A 241 8.54 -10.64 -22.65
N ALA A 242 7.57 -10.13 -23.40
CA ALA A 242 7.11 -10.76 -24.65
C ALA A 242 8.23 -10.79 -25.69
N GLU A 243 8.94 -9.67 -25.89
CA GLU A 243 10.09 -9.58 -26.80
C GLU A 243 11.21 -10.54 -26.39
N ALA A 244 11.56 -10.59 -25.11
CA ALA A 244 12.59 -11.52 -24.61
C ALA A 244 12.22 -13.00 -24.83
N SER A 245 10.92 -13.35 -24.73
CA SER A 245 10.44 -14.69 -25.07
C SER A 245 10.59 -14.96 -26.57
N HIS A 246 10.20 -14.02 -27.42
CA HIS A 246 10.33 -14.14 -28.86
C HIS A 246 11.79 -14.32 -29.31
N GLN A 247 12.72 -13.56 -28.72
CA GLN A 247 14.14 -13.69 -29.00
C GLN A 247 14.71 -15.06 -28.59
N ARG A 248 14.24 -15.66 -27.48
CA ARG A 248 14.62 -17.03 -27.11
C ARG A 248 14.13 -18.06 -28.13
N ASP A 249 12.89 -17.90 -28.62
CA ASP A 249 12.33 -18.79 -29.63
C ASP A 249 13.10 -18.69 -30.95
N LEU A 250 13.45 -17.47 -31.37
CA LEU A 250 14.30 -17.22 -32.54
C LEU A 250 15.70 -17.83 -32.36
N GLY A 251 16.32 -17.67 -31.20
CA GLY A 251 17.60 -18.30 -30.87
C GLY A 251 17.54 -19.82 -30.99
N THR A 252 16.46 -20.43 -30.50
CA THR A 252 16.24 -21.88 -30.60
C THR A 252 16.06 -22.30 -32.07
N LYS A 253 15.22 -21.60 -32.85
CA LYS A 253 15.04 -21.88 -34.28
C LYS A 253 16.35 -21.74 -35.07
N ASN A 254 17.15 -20.71 -34.80
CA ASN A 254 18.44 -20.51 -35.45
C ASN A 254 19.43 -21.64 -35.11
N SER A 255 19.40 -22.16 -33.87
CA SER A 255 20.23 -23.31 -33.51
C SER A 255 19.83 -24.59 -34.25
N VAL A 256 18.52 -24.83 -34.44
CA VAL A 256 18.01 -25.96 -35.24
C VAL A 256 18.41 -25.81 -36.69
N ILE A 257 18.21 -24.63 -37.28
CA ILE A 257 18.62 -24.31 -38.65
C ILE A 257 20.14 -24.52 -38.84
N MET A 258 20.95 -24.16 -37.83
CA MET A 258 22.40 -24.37 -37.89
C MET A 258 22.78 -25.86 -37.95
N VAL A 259 22.11 -26.71 -37.18
CA VAL A 259 22.33 -28.16 -37.20
C VAL A 259 21.88 -28.75 -38.54
N GLU A 260 20.71 -28.33 -39.04
CA GLU A 260 20.17 -28.81 -40.32
C GLU A 260 21.05 -28.38 -41.50
N ASN A 261 21.54 -27.14 -41.51
CA ASN A 261 22.50 -26.66 -42.50
C ASN A 261 23.83 -27.42 -42.45
N ARG A 262 24.30 -27.81 -41.26
CA ARG A 262 25.50 -28.64 -41.15
C ARG A 262 25.28 -30.01 -41.79
N LYS A 263 24.16 -30.66 -41.48
CA LYS A 263 23.81 -31.96 -42.06
C LYS A 263 23.68 -31.86 -43.59
N LEU A 264 23.01 -30.84 -44.10
CA LEU A 264 22.91 -30.60 -45.54
C LEU A 264 24.27 -30.39 -46.21
N LYS A 265 25.21 -29.75 -45.51
CA LYS A 265 26.58 -29.58 -45.99
C LYS A 265 27.31 -30.93 -46.06
N GLU A 266 27.22 -31.74 -45.01
CA GLU A 266 27.80 -33.09 -44.97
C GLU A 266 27.21 -33.99 -46.06
N ASP A 267 25.89 -33.97 -46.25
CA ASP A 267 25.20 -34.71 -47.30
C ASP A 267 25.65 -34.26 -48.71
N ASN A 268 25.84 -32.95 -48.93
CA ASN A 268 26.35 -32.42 -50.19
C ASN A 268 27.81 -32.82 -50.46
N GLU A 269 28.67 -32.79 -49.44
CA GLU A 269 30.06 -33.25 -49.55
C GLU A 269 30.11 -34.75 -49.92
N ALA A 270 29.29 -35.58 -49.28
CA ALA A 270 29.18 -37.01 -49.61
C ALA A 270 28.67 -37.25 -51.05
N LEU A 271 27.73 -36.43 -51.53
CA LEU A 271 27.26 -36.49 -52.92
C LEU A 271 28.35 -36.08 -53.92
N GLN A 272 29.16 -35.06 -53.60
CA GLN A 272 30.29 -34.64 -54.44
C GLN A 272 31.37 -35.73 -54.52
N GLU A 273 31.70 -36.39 -53.40
CA GLU A 273 32.62 -37.53 -53.42
C GLU A 273 32.11 -38.68 -54.30
N LYS A 274 30.81 -38.97 -54.22
CA LYS A 274 30.16 -39.98 -55.06
C LYS A 274 30.19 -39.59 -56.54
N GLU A 275 29.96 -38.32 -56.85
CA GLU A 275 30.06 -37.79 -58.22
C GLU A 275 31.48 -37.94 -58.78
N VAL A 276 32.51 -37.58 -58.00
CA VAL A 276 33.91 -37.76 -58.39
C VAL A 276 34.24 -39.23 -58.63
N SER A 277 33.81 -40.12 -57.73
CA SER A 277 34.00 -41.56 -57.91
C SER A 277 33.31 -42.09 -59.16
N LEU A 278 32.09 -41.66 -59.44
CA LEU A 278 31.35 -42.09 -60.63
C LEU A 278 32.02 -41.59 -61.91
N ASN A 279 32.50 -40.34 -61.91
CA ASN A 279 33.24 -39.77 -63.03
C ASN A 279 34.54 -40.54 -63.30
N GLN A 280 35.27 -40.95 -62.26
CA GLN A 280 36.44 -41.82 -62.42
C GLN A 280 36.06 -43.17 -63.05
N GLN A 281 34.98 -43.82 -62.57
CA GLN A 281 34.50 -45.07 -63.16
C GLN A 281 34.14 -44.89 -64.63
N ILE A 282 33.44 -43.80 -64.99
CA ILE A 282 33.12 -43.49 -66.39
C ILE A 282 34.39 -43.37 -67.23
N GLN A 283 35.43 -42.68 -66.76
CA GLN A 283 36.70 -42.57 -67.49
C GLN A 283 37.40 -43.92 -67.67
N THR A 284 37.38 -44.79 -66.65
CA THR A 284 37.92 -46.16 -66.79
C THR A 284 37.15 -46.98 -67.83
N LEU A 285 35.83 -46.85 -67.89
CA LEU A 285 35.01 -47.53 -68.88
C LEU A 285 35.26 -46.98 -70.29
N LEU A 286 35.46 -45.67 -70.45
CA LEU A 286 35.79 -45.06 -71.73
C LEU A 286 37.14 -45.54 -72.27
N THR A 287 38.18 -45.53 -71.44
CA THR A 287 39.52 -46.03 -71.82
C THR A 287 39.51 -47.53 -72.13
N THR A 288 38.74 -48.31 -71.38
CA THR A 288 38.52 -49.74 -71.67
C THR A 288 37.84 -49.93 -73.02
N ARG A 289 36.77 -49.16 -73.29
CA ARG A 289 36.06 -49.17 -74.58
C ARG A 289 37.00 -48.84 -75.74
N GLU A 290 37.85 -47.81 -75.61
CA GLU A 290 38.83 -47.43 -76.63
C GLU A 290 39.85 -48.55 -76.90
N THR A 291 40.34 -49.19 -75.83
CA THR A 291 41.28 -50.32 -75.92
C THR A 291 40.65 -51.51 -76.66
N LEU A 292 39.42 -51.88 -76.29
CA LEU A 292 38.68 -52.95 -76.95
C LEU A 292 38.41 -52.61 -78.43
N GLN A 293 38.08 -51.36 -78.74
CA GLN A 293 37.88 -50.92 -80.12
C GLN A 293 39.15 -51.09 -80.96
N LYS A 294 40.33 -50.76 -80.40
CA LYS A 294 41.61 -50.98 -81.07
C LYS A 294 41.88 -52.46 -81.32
N GLN A 295 41.65 -53.32 -80.33
CA GLN A 295 41.79 -54.78 -80.49
C GLN A 295 40.84 -55.34 -81.56
N ILE A 296 39.59 -54.87 -81.61
CA ILE A 296 38.64 -55.23 -82.67
C ILE A 296 39.20 -54.85 -84.05
N ASN A 297 39.74 -53.63 -84.19
CA ASN A 297 40.32 -53.18 -85.46
C ASN A 297 41.55 -54.02 -85.86
N GLU A 298 42.46 -54.32 -84.92
CA GLU A 298 43.63 -55.20 -85.16
C GLU A 298 43.21 -56.62 -85.57
N LEU A 299 42.18 -57.18 -84.91
CA LEU A 299 41.59 -58.47 -85.27
C LEU A 299 40.96 -58.43 -86.66
N GLN A 300 40.30 -57.33 -87.03
CA GLN A 300 39.75 -57.13 -88.37
C GLN A 300 40.84 -57.05 -89.45
N GLU A 301 41.94 -56.33 -89.19
CA GLU A 301 43.08 -56.24 -90.11
C GLU A 301 43.82 -57.58 -90.27
N THR A 302 44.03 -58.31 -89.18
CA THR A 302 44.64 -59.65 -89.23
C THR A 302 43.77 -60.64 -89.98
N LEU A 303 42.44 -60.61 -89.76
CA LEU A 303 41.49 -61.37 -90.57
C LEU A 303 41.61 -60.99 -92.06
N LEU A 304 41.61 -59.69 -92.38
CA LEU A 304 41.72 -59.21 -93.76
C LEU A 304 43.02 -59.68 -94.45
N ASN A 305 44.15 -59.65 -93.73
CA ASN A 305 45.44 -60.11 -94.23
C ASN A 305 45.53 -61.64 -94.34
N HIS A 306 44.91 -62.39 -93.42
CA HIS A 306 44.83 -63.85 -93.50
C HIS A 306 44.03 -64.32 -94.73
N TYR A 307 43.07 -63.52 -95.19
CA TYR A 307 42.35 -63.74 -96.44
C TYR A 307 43.04 -63.14 -97.69
N ALA A 308 44.20 -62.48 -97.54
CA ALA A 308 44.94 -61.85 -98.63
C ALA A 308 46.13 -62.72 -99.14
N HIS A 309 45.79 -63.67 -100.02
CA HIS A 309 46.56 -64.24 -101.17
C HIS A 309 47.00 -65.73 -101.12
N PRO A 310 47.06 -66.43 -102.29
CA PRO A 310 46.32 -66.26 -103.54
C PRO A 310 45.67 -67.57 -104.04
N SER A 311 44.42 -67.51 -104.48
CA SER A 311 43.89 -68.50 -105.43
C SER A 311 43.17 -67.76 -106.54
N GLN A 312 43.79 -67.79 -107.72
CA GLN A 312 43.21 -67.36 -108.96
C GLN A 312 41.85 -68.05 -109.18
N SER A 313 40.81 -67.27 -109.46
CA SER A 313 39.81 -67.66 -110.45
C SER A 313 38.85 -66.51 -110.78
N SER A 314 38.96 -66.07 -112.03
CA SER A 314 37.84 -65.66 -112.91
C SER A 314 37.05 -64.39 -112.56
N PRO A 315 37.13 -63.32 -113.38
CA PRO A 315 36.41 -62.05 -113.20
C PRO A 315 34.88 -62.11 -113.40
N ASN A 316 34.24 -63.26 -113.20
CA ASN A 316 32.85 -63.45 -113.61
C ASN A 316 32.13 -64.52 -112.76
N THR A 317 32.18 -64.39 -111.44
CA THR A 317 31.44 -65.26 -110.51
C THR A 317 30.69 -64.39 -109.49
N ARG A 318 29.36 -64.53 -109.41
CA ARG A 318 28.50 -63.77 -108.49
C ARG A 318 28.20 -64.61 -107.24
N LYS A 319 28.21 -64.01 -106.05
CA LYS A 319 27.81 -64.68 -104.80
C LYS A 319 26.29 -64.60 -104.62
N TYR A 320 25.64 -65.72 -104.30
CA TYR A 320 24.21 -65.79 -104.02
C TYR A 320 23.93 -66.39 -102.65
N ARG A 321 23.06 -65.75 -101.86
CA ARG A 321 22.60 -66.29 -100.57
C ARG A 321 21.29 -67.05 -100.77
N VAL A 322 21.34 -68.36 -100.51
CA VAL A 322 20.18 -69.27 -100.60
C VAL A 322 19.08 -68.81 -99.66
N LYS A 323 17.85 -68.69 -100.17
CA LYS A 323 16.64 -68.47 -99.38
C LYS A 323 15.96 -69.80 -99.06
N LYS A 324 15.08 -69.78 -98.06
CA LYS A 324 14.37 -70.98 -97.61
C LYS A 324 13.48 -71.54 -98.74
N GLY A 325 13.71 -72.81 -99.11
CA GLY A 325 12.92 -73.53 -100.11
C GLY A 325 13.47 -73.48 -101.54
N GLU A 326 14.63 -72.87 -101.78
CA GLU A 326 15.27 -72.85 -103.10
C GLU A 326 16.09 -74.11 -103.36
N SER A 327 16.18 -74.49 -104.64
CA SER A 327 17.04 -75.56 -105.16
C SER A 327 18.06 -75.00 -106.15
N LEU A 328 19.10 -75.77 -106.48
CA LEU A 328 20.08 -75.37 -107.51
C LEU A 328 19.42 -75.11 -108.88
N ARG A 329 18.33 -75.82 -109.18
CA ARG A 329 17.51 -75.61 -110.39
C ARG A 329 16.80 -74.27 -110.38
N THR A 330 16.13 -73.92 -109.28
CA THR A 330 15.43 -72.62 -109.19
C THR A 330 16.42 -71.45 -109.23
N ILE A 331 17.62 -71.64 -108.67
CA ILE A 331 18.68 -70.61 -108.73
C ILE A 331 19.25 -70.52 -110.15
N ALA A 332 19.45 -71.65 -110.85
CA ALA A 332 19.89 -71.64 -112.24
C ALA A 332 18.88 -70.96 -113.18
N ALA A 333 17.58 -71.19 -112.96
CA ALA A 333 16.52 -70.49 -113.70
C ALA A 333 16.60 -68.97 -113.50
N ILE A 334 16.87 -68.50 -112.28
CA ILE A 334 16.99 -67.06 -111.99
C ILE A 334 18.22 -66.44 -112.66
N TYR A 335 19.35 -67.13 -112.64
CA TYR A 335 20.64 -66.55 -113.05
C TYR A 335 21.01 -66.80 -114.53
N TYR A 336 20.54 -67.90 -115.11
CA TYR A 336 20.82 -68.27 -116.49
C TYR A 336 19.58 -68.35 -117.39
N GLY A 337 18.38 -68.17 -116.82
CA GLY A 337 17.11 -68.35 -117.53
C GLY A 337 16.77 -69.81 -117.88
N ASP A 338 17.58 -70.77 -117.40
CA ASP A 338 17.52 -72.18 -117.76
C ASP A 338 17.85 -73.02 -116.51
N ASP A 339 16.88 -73.80 -116.05
CA ASP A 339 16.98 -74.61 -114.83
C ASP A 339 17.90 -75.82 -115.00
N ASP A 340 18.09 -76.31 -116.23
CA ASP A 340 19.00 -77.43 -116.54
C ASP A 340 20.48 -77.06 -116.36
N LYS A 341 20.79 -75.76 -116.24
CA LYS A 341 22.13 -75.24 -115.93
C LYS A 341 22.52 -75.34 -114.46
N TRP A 342 21.70 -75.94 -113.60
CA TRP A 342 22.00 -76.19 -112.18
C TRP A 342 23.34 -76.90 -111.94
N ARG A 343 23.76 -77.75 -112.89
CA ARG A 343 25.04 -78.47 -112.83
C ARG A 343 26.26 -77.53 -112.86
N LEU A 344 26.14 -76.34 -113.47
CA LEU A 344 27.20 -75.34 -113.48
C LEU A 344 27.41 -74.75 -112.09
N ILE A 345 26.31 -74.44 -111.40
CA ILE A 345 26.34 -73.96 -110.00
C ILE A 345 26.88 -75.06 -109.11
N TYR A 346 26.40 -76.30 -109.23
CA TYR A 346 26.88 -77.41 -108.42
C TYR A 346 28.39 -77.65 -108.60
N LYS A 347 28.88 -77.64 -109.85
CA LYS A 347 30.30 -77.84 -110.16
C LYS A 347 31.18 -76.77 -109.54
N ALA A 348 30.75 -75.51 -109.56
CA ALA A 348 31.48 -74.39 -108.95
C ALA A 348 31.49 -74.46 -107.41
N ASN A 349 30.50 -75.11 -106.80
CA ASN A 349 30.31 -75.16 -105.34
C ASN A 349 30.53 -76.55 -104.73
N ARG A 350 31.18 -77.47 -105.47
CA ARG A 350 31.30 -78.88 -105.07
C ARG A 350 32.06 -79.08 -103.75
N SER A 351 32.91 -78.12 -103.36
CA SER A 351 33.60 -78.10 -102.06
C SER A 351 32.69 -77.73 -100.89
N HIS A 352 31.51 -77.14 -101.15
CA HIS A 352 30.61 -76.59 -100.15
C HIS A 352 29.22 -77.22 -100.17
N ILE A 353 28.92 -78.04 -101.17
CA ILE A 353 27.65 -78.77 -101.31
C ILE A 353 27.98 -80.27 -101.32
N MET A 354 27.64 -80.98 -100.24
CA MET A 354 27.81 -82.44 -100.17
C MET A 354 26.73 -83.19 -100.95
N ASP A 355 25.50 -82.69 -100.91
CA ASP A 355 24.35 -83.23 -101.64
C ASP A 355 23.71 -82.11 -102.49
N PRO A 356 23.67 -82.24 -103.84
CA PRO A 356 23.11 -81.23 -104.73
C PRO A 356 21.62 -80.92 -104.48
N ASP A 357 20.88 -81.84 -103.86
CA ASP A 357 19.45 -81.67 -103.60
C ASP A 357 19.16 -81.03 -102.23
N ILE A 358 20.20 -80.79 -101.40
CA ILE A 358 20.07 -80.19 -100.07
C ILE A 358 20.85 -78.86 -100.01
N LEU A 359 20.12 -77.74 -99.98
CA LEU A 359 20.67 -76.41 -99.75
C LEU A 359 20.21 -75.85 -98.39
N THR A 360 21.15 -75.29 -97.61
CA THR A 360 20.83 -74.67 -96.32
C THR A 360 20.47 -73.19 -96.49
N PRO A 361 19.34 -72.69 -95.97
CA PRO A 361 19.01 -71.28 -96.04
C PRO A 361 20.11 -70.42 -95.40
N GLY A 362 20.55 -69.37 -96.10
CA GLY A 362 21.67 -68.53 -95.70
C GLY A 362 23.03 -68.97 -96.24
N GLN A 363 23.14 -70.17 -96.82
CA GLN A 363 24.36 -70.66 -97.49
C GLN A 363 24.70 -69.76 -98.68
N ILE A 364 25.99 -69.47 -98.88
CA ILE A 364 26.48 -68.63 -99.97
C ILE A 364 27.03 -69.53 -101.09
N LEU A 365 26.52 -69.34 -102.31
CA LEU A 365 26.92 -70.06 -103.52
C LEU A 365 27.64 -69.14 -104.50
N ASP A 366 28.63 -69.70 -105.18
CA ASP A 366 29.31 -69.12 -106.35
C ASP A 366 28.54 -69.42 -107.64
N ILE A 367 28.03 -68.39 -108.29
CA ILE A 367 27.31 -68.48 -109.56
C ILE A 367 28.27 -68.07 -110.70
N PRO A 368 28.88 -69.02 -111.43
CA PRO A 368 29.81 -68.70 -112.51
C PRO A 368 29.08 -68.10 -113.72
N ALA A 369 29.67 -67.17 -114.46
CA ALA A 369 29.10 -66.72 -115.73
C ALA A 369 29.10 -67.85 -116.77
N GLU A 370 28.06 -67.90 -117.61
CA GLU A 370 27.97 -68.83 -118.72
C GLU A 370 29.05 -68.49 -119.77
N LYS A 371 30.02 -69.38 -119.96
CA LYS A 371 30.98 -69.26 -121.08
C LYS A 371 30.26 -69.65 -122.36
N ASN A 372 29.79 -68.68 -123.14
CA ASN A 372 29.35 -68.92 -124.50
C ASN A 372 30.52 -69.49 -125.31
N LYS A 373 30.37 -70.70 -125.85
CA LYS A 373 31.16 -71.13 -127.01
C LYS A 373 30.74 -70.23 -128.17
N GLN A 374 31.73 -69.70 -128.89
CA GLN A 374 31.50 -69.08 -130.21
C GLN A 374 30.75 -70.03 -131.13
#